data_AF-A0A952E034-F1
#
_entry.id   AF-A0A952E034-F1
#
_cell.length_a   1.000
_cell.length_b   1.000
_cell.length_c   1.000
_cell.angle_alpha   90.00
_cell.angle_beta   90.00
_cell.angle_gamma   90.00
#
_symmetry.space_group_name_H-M   'P 1'
#
loop_
_entity.id
_entity.type
_entity.pdbx_description
1 polymer ?
#
loop_
_entity_poly.entity_id
_entity_poly.type
_entity_poly.pdbx_seq_one_letter_code
_entity_poly.pdbx_strand_id
1 'polypeptide(L)'
;MSGKNIAQKAIARMNKRITNEIFLTIQNDRELMLEYLRAVEASGLDTVNKTIGKEVKKAYLLTNIDDREDDPSCTLIQSHQKFE
;
A
#
# COMPACT_ATOMS: atom_id res chain seq x y z
N MET A 1 -8.65 -28.91 -5.07
CA MET A 1 -8.09 -27.54 -5.24
C MET A 1 -6.57 -27.69 -5.33
N SER A 2 -5.90 -27.21 -6.37
CA SER A 2 -4.44 -27.38 -6.53
C SER A 2 -3.65 -26.30 -5.76
N GLY A 3 -2.37 -26.57 -5.44
CA GLY A 3 -1.48 -25.58 -4.81
C GLY A 3 -1.37 -24.28 -5.63
N LYS A 4 -1.34 -24.39 -6.96
CA LYS A 4 -1.38 -23.23 -7.87
C LYS A 4 -2.62 -22.36 -7.64
N ASN A 5 -3.80 -22.98 -7.51
CA ASN A 5 -5.04 -22.24 -7.29
C ASN A 5 -5.08 -21.56 -5.90
N ILE A 6 -4.47 -22.18 -4.89
CA ILE A 6 -4.34 -21.58 -3.55
C ILE A 6 -3.43 -20.36 -3.62
N ALA A 7 -2.25 -20.50 -4.24
CA ALA A 7 -1.28 -19.42 -4.39
C ALA A 7 -1.87 -18.23 -5.18
N GLN A 8 -2.52 -18.48 -6.31
CA GLN A 8 -3.16 -17.41 -7.11
C GLN A 8 -4.22 -16.65 -6.32
N LYS A 9 -5.06 -17.35 -5.54
CA LYS A 9 -6.05 -16.71 -4.69
C LYS A 9 -5.42 -15.90 -3.57
N ALA A 10 -4.35 -16.39 -2.96
CA ALA A 10 -3.63 -15.68 -1.91
C ALA A 10 -2.97 -14.40 -2.46
N ILE A 11 -2.28 -14.51 -3.60
CA ILE A 11 -1.63 -13.37 -4.28
C ILE A 11 -2.68 -12.33 -4.67
N ALA A 12 -3.79 -12.73 -5.31
CA ALA A 12 -4.85 -11.79 -5.68
C ALA A 12 -5.45 -11.05 -4.48
N ARG A 13 -5.53 -11.70 -3.30
CA ARG A 13 -5.94 -11.03 -2.05
C ARG A 13 -4.88 -10.07 -1.54
N MET A 14 -3.60 -10.44 -1.65
CA MET A 14 -2.47 -9.60 -1.24
C MET A 14 -2.36 -8.37 -2.13
N ASN A 15 -2.47 -8.49 -3.46
CA ASN A 15 -2.38 -7.36 -4.40
C ASN A 15 -3.41 -6.27 -4.06
N LYS A 16 -4.60 -6.65 -3.61
CA LYS A 16 -5.63 -5.71 -3.14
C LYS A 16 -5.28 -5.00 -1.84
N ARG A 17 -4.44 -5.58 -0.98
CA ARG A 17 -4.07 -5.04 0.33
C ARG A 17 -2.67 -4.46 0.40
N ILE A 18 -1.84 -4.70 -0.61
CA ILE A 18 -0.40 -4.46 -0.55
C ILE A 18 -0.05 -3.02 -0.21
N THR A 19 -0.81 -2.05 -0.71
CA THR A 19 -0.64 -0.64 -0.35
C THR A 19 -0.83 -0.43 1.15
N ASN A 20 -1.93 -0.93 1.73
CA ASN A 20 -2.16 -0.88 3.17
C ASN A 20 -1.03 -1.60 3.96
N GLU A 21 -0.58 -2.77 3.52
CA GLU A 21 0.51 -3.49 4.20
C GLU A 21 1.83 -2.69 4.20
N ILE A 22 2.12 -1.97 3.13
CA ILE A 22 3.29 -1.09 3.05
C ILE A 22 3.16 0.09 4.02
N PHE A 23 2.00 0.74 4.08
CA PHE A 23 1.77 1.81 5.05
C PHE A 23 1.78 1.31 6.50
N LEU A 24 1.27 0.10 6.78
CA LEU A 24 1.40 -0.55 8.09
C LEU A 24 2.87 -0.82 8.44
N THR A 25 3.67 -1.25 7.47
CA THR A 25 5.11 -1.47 7.67
C THR A 25 5.80 -0.17 8.06
N ILE A 26 5.53 0.93 7.33
CA ILE A 26 6.05 2.26 7.65
C ILE A 26 5.58 2.70 9.05
N GLN A 27 4.29 2.55 9.36
CA GLN A 27 3.72 2.97 10.64
C GLN A 27 4.30 2.24 11.84
N ASN A 28 4.59 0.94 11.71
CA ASN A 28 5.04 0.10 12.81
C ASN A 28 6.57 0.04 12.94
N ASP A 29 7.31 0.56 11.96
CA ASP A 29 8.75 0.71 12.02
C ASP A 29 9.13 2.12 12.47
N ARG A 30 9.92 2.21 13.55
CA ARG A 30 10.28 3.50 14.17
C ARG A 30 11.08 4.40 13.23
N GLU A 31 12.01 3.85 12.47
CA GLU A 31 12.88 4.63 11.59
C GLU A 31 12.09 5.10 10.37
N LEU A 32 11.34 4.19 9.74
CA LEU A 32 10.50 4.54 8.59
C LEU A 32 9.40 5.55 8.96
N MET A 33 8.79 5.42 10.14
CA MET A 33 7.76 6.37 10.57
C MET A 33 8.36 7.77 10.81
N LEU A 34 9.57 7.86 11.37
CA LEU A 34 10.26 9.14 11.53
C LEU A 34 10.59 9.79 10.18
N GLU A 35 11.12 9.01 9.24
CA GLU A 35 11.42 9.49 7.88
C GLU A 35 10.16 9.92 7.14
N TYR A 36 9.08 9.13 7.27
CA TYR A 36 7.78 9.46 6.71
C TYR A 36 7.27 10.82 7.24
N LEU A 37 7.30 11.05 8.55
CA LEU A 37 6.85 12.32 9.14
C LEU A 37 7.67 13.51 8.65
N ARG A 38 8.99 13.35 8.54
CA ARG A 38 9.88 14.38 7.97
C ARG A 38 9.56 14.69 6.52
N ALA A 39 9.30 13.65 5.72
CA ALA A 39 8.89 13.83 4.33
C ALA A 39 7.54 14.54 4.23
N VAL A 40 6.58 14.20 5.09
CA VAL A 40 5.26 14.84 5.16
C VAL A 40 5.38 16.30 5.56
N GLU A 41 6.22 16.64 6.54
CA GLU A 41 6.51 18.02 6.93
C GLU A 41 7.11 18.82 5.76
N ALA A 42 8.03 18.21 5.00
CA ALA A 42 8.71 18.90 3.89
C ALA A 42 7.87 19.04 2.61
N SER A 43 7.02 18.05 2.28
CA SER A 43 6.38 17.94 0.95
C SER A 43 4.86 17.79 0.99
N GLY A 44 4.26 17.68 2.18
CA GLY A 44 2.83 17.48 2.38
C GLY A 44 2.37 16.02 2.32
N LEU A 45 1.34 15.71 3.10
CA LEU A 45 0.77 14.37 3.27
C LEU A 45 0.40 13.70 1.95
N ASP A 46 -0.39 14.39 1.13
CA ASP A 46 -0.89 13.87 -0.15
C ASP A 46 0.23 13.53 -1.13
N THR A 47 1.26 14.37 -1.19
CA THR A 47 2.41 14.19 -2.09
C THR A 47 3.19 12.94 -1.71
N VAL A 48 3.49 12.78 -0.42
CA VAL A 48 4.21 11.62 0.11
C VAL A 48 3.39 10.35 -0.11
N ASN A 49 2.11 10.36 0.27
CA ASN A 49 1.25 9.18 0.14
C ASN A 49 1.06 8.74 -1.32
N LYS A 50 0.86 9.69 -2.25
CA LYS A 50 0.77 9.37 -3.70
C LYS A 50 2.08 8.82 -4.24
N THR A 51 3.22 9.33 -3.77
CA THR A 51 4.54 8.85 -4.20
C THR A 51 4.77 7.42 -3.75
N ILE A 52 4.50 7.11 -2.48
CA ILE A 52 4.59 5.74 -1.94
C ILE A 52 3.68 4.80 -2.75
N GLY A 53 2.42 5.16 -2.97
CA GLY A 53 1.49 4.33 -3.73
C GLY A 53 1.95 4.03 -5.17
N LYS A 54 2.60 5.00 -5.83
CA LYS A 54 3.19 4.81 -7.17
C LYS A 54 4.40 3.86 -7.14
N GLU A 55 5.27 4.01 -6.15
CA GLU A 55 6.43 3.12 -6.00
C GLU A 55 6.01 1.69 -5.66
N VAL A 56 4.98 1.49 -4.83
CA VAL A 56 4.40 0.16 -4.58
C VAL A 56 3.91 -0.48 -5.87
N LYS A 57 3.10 0.24 -6.66
CA LYS A 57 2.60 -0.26 -7.95
C LYS A 57 3.75 -0.68 -8.87
N LYS A 58 4.79 0.15 -8.96
CA LYS A 58 5.96 -0.08 -9.81
C LYS A 58 6.79 -1.27 -9.35
N ALA A 59 7.06 -1.38 -8.04
CA ALA A 59 7.89 -2.44 -7.48
C ALA A 59 7.30 -3.84 -7.69
N TYR A 60 5.97 -3.95 -7.65
CA TYR A 60 5.25 -5.22 -7.79
C TYR A 60 4.64 -5.43 -9.18
N LEU A 61 4.91 -4.54 -10.15
CA LEU A 61 4.40 -4.60 -11.53
C LEU A 61 2.86 -4.75 -11.61
N LEU A 62 2.17 -4.02 -10.74
CA LEU A 62 0.74 -4.14 -10.55
C LEU A 62 -0.07 -3.20 -11.46
N THR A 63 -1.32 -3.58 -11.76
CA THR A 63 -2.27 -2.71 -12.47
C THR A 63 -3.38 -2.21 -11.56
N ASN A 64 -3.90 -1.01 -11.84
CA ASN A 64 -5.05 -0.48 -11.10
C ASN A 64 -6.28 -1.29 -11.47
N ILE A 65 -7.10 -1.62 -10.48
CA ILE A 65 -8.47 -2.07 -10.70
C ILE A 65 -9.44 -0.93 -10.43
N ASP A 66 -10.64 -0.95 -11.00
CA ASP A 66 -11.66 0.09 -10.70
C ASP A 66 -12.36 -0.19 -9.36
N ASP A 67 -11.57 -0.24 -8.29
CA ASP A 67 -11.98 -0.50 -6.91
C ASP A 67 -10.99 0.17 -5.94
N ARG A 68 -11.48 0.65 -4.80
CA ARG A 68 -10.68 1.28 -3.75
C ARG A 68 -10.90 0.57 -2.42
N GLU A 69 -9.89 0.62 -1.57
CA GLU A 69 -10.05 0.34 -0.16
C GLU A 69 -10.34 1.67 0.53
N ASP A 70 -11.44 1.74 1.27
CA ASP A 70 -11.92 2.96 1.94
C ASP A 70 -11.84 2.86 3.47
N ASP A 71 -11.50 1.67 4.00
CA ASP A 71 -11.25 1.45 5.43
C ASP A 71 -9.90 0.72 5.64
N PRO A 72 -8.77 1.36 5.27
CA PRO A 72 -7.45 0.80 5.50
C PRO A 72 -7.16 0.72 7.00
N SER A 73 -6.55 -0.38 7.42
CA SER A 73 -6.15 -0.59 8.81
C SER A 73 -5.00 0.32 9.29
N CYS A 74 -4.21 0.89 8.36
CA CYS A 74 -3.19 1.87 8.72
C CYS A 74 -3.81 3.27 8.89
N THR A 75 -3.22 4.07 9.76
CA THR A 75 -3.71 5.41 10.07
C THR A 75 -3.12 6.49 9.15
N LEU A 76 -2.21 6.12 8.25
CA LEU A 76 -1.45 7.05 7.39
C LEU A 76 -2.22 7.46 6.11
N ILE A 77 -3.22 6.67 5.73
CA ILE A 77 -4.07 6.91 4.56
C ILE A 77 -5.53 6.67 4.95
N GLN A 78 -6.44 7.39 4.30
CA GLN A 78 -7.89 7.19 4.48
C GLN A 78 -8.47 6.21 3.46
N SER A 79 -7.84 6.11 2.28
CA SER A 79 -8.21 5.15 1.25
C SER A 79 -7.02 4.89 0.33
N HIS A 80 -7.06 3.79 -0.41
CA HIS A 80 -6.08 3.53 -1.47
C HIS A 80 -6.66 2.81 -2.68
N GLN A 81 -5.96 2.97 -3.81
CA GLN A 81 -6.20 2.20 -5.01
C GLN A 81 -5.87 0.72 -4.74
N LYS A 82 -6.78 -0.19 -5.08
CA LYS A 82 -6.49 -1.63 -5.10
C LYS A 82 -5.80 -2.02 -6.41
N PHE A 83 -5.11 -3.13 -6.38
CA PHE A 83 -4.36 -3.64 -7.52
C PHE A 83 -4.66 -5.11 -7.84
N GLU A 84 -4.30 -5.51 -9.06
CA GLU A 84 -4.20 -6.90 -9.52
C GLU A 84 -2.86 -7.21 -10.15
#